data_AF-A0A847Q047-F1
#
_entry.id   AF-A0A847Q047-F1
#
_cell.length_a   1.000
_cell.length_b   1.000
_cell.length_c   1.000
_cell.angle_alpha   90.00
_cell.angle_beta   90.00
_cell.angle_gamma   90.00
#
_symmetry.space_group_name_H-M   'P 1'
#
loop_
_entity.id
_entity.type
_entity.pdbx_description
1 polymer ?
#
loop_
_entity_poly.entity_id
_entity_poly.type
_entity_poly.pdbx_seq_one_letter_code
_entity_poly.pdbx_strand_id
1 'polypeptide(L)'
;MRPAMQVSLLFLSTGLYAADLGAPEVVDYGAPEGWEVERALPDSTWALLEQEGGRITLVPLALDTIALPTLKAWNGSDTLLLAPPLLVVERTMPDTSYAVSPFPAPAPFPVPPGFPDDYLEAHRFWLVWGEPPRSLLFPVLAGAAAVAAAAAIMVTARRRKRTGPSGVSPGSDAVPALPARILALLDCPAMASGDWKTLFMEIDRLTRTLVEARFGLDTSALTYRQMSAAMRGRPDWKRFVEDFSAVIREVTLQRYAGWGTTRDEAAALVRAMADSAGKWLK
;
A
#
# COMPACT_ATOMS: atom_id res chain seq x y z
N MET A 1 19.71 66.37 9.93
CA MET A 1 18.97 65.09 9.84
C MET A 1 19.60 64.27 8.74
N ARG A 2 20.38 63.24 9.08
CA ARG A 2 20.95 62.34 8.07
C ARG A 2 19.87 61.31 7.70
N PRO A 3 19.62 61.03 6.41
CA PRO A 3 18.72 59.95 6.02
C PRO A 3 19.33 58.63 6.51
N ALA A 4 18.56 57.85 7.27
CA ALA A 4 18.94 56.50 7.66
C ALA A 4 19.05 55.66 6.38
N MET A 5 20.28 55.30 6.04
CA MET A 5 20.60 54.47 4.90
C MET A 5 20.19 53.04 5.26
N GLN A 6 19.01 52.61 4.80
CA GLN A 6 18.55 51.23 4.89
C GLN A 6 19.50 50.35 4.08
N VAL A 7 20.36 49.60 4.76
CA VAL A 7 21.19 48.56 4.14
C VAL A 7 20.42 47.25 4.25
N SER A 8 19.71 46.87 3.20
CA SER A 8 19.09 45.55 3.10
C SER A 8 20.15 44.55 2.64
N LEU A 9 20.71 43.79 3.57
CA LEU A 9 21.54 42.62 3.26
C LEU A 9 20.61 41.43 2.99
N LEU A 10 20.88 40.71 1.89
CA LEU A 10 20.21 39.46 1.53
C LEU A 10 21.08 38.30 2.00
N PHE A 11 20.58 37.48 2.91
CA PHE A 11 21.30 36.30 3.39
C PHE A 11 20.81 35.07 2.61
N LEU A 12 21.72 34.42 1.88
CA LEU A 12 21.43 33.25 1.03
C LEU A 12 21.80 31.97 1.80
N SER A 13 20.82 31.35 2.45
CA SER A 13 20.90 29.96 2.90
C SER A 13 20.23 29.07 1.85
N THR A 14 21.00 28.56 0.88
CA THR A 14 20.50 27.57 -0.09
C THR A 14 20.48 26.19 0.56
N GLY A 15 19.45 25.93 1.38
CA GLY A 15 19.11 24.60 1.86
C GLY A 15 18.09 23.95 0.94
N LEU A 16 18.34 22.71 0.51
CA LEU A 16 17.33 21.85 -0.09
C LEU A 16 16.74 20.99 1.03
N TYR A 17 15.43 21.09 1.25
CA TYR A 17 14.72 20.28 2.23
C TYR A 17 13.77 19.33 1.52
N ALA A 18 13.83 18.05 1.88
CA ALA A 18 12.85 17.05 1.46
C ALA A 18 11.80 16.93 2.56
N ALA A 19 10.52 17.04 2.20
CA ALA A 19 9.41 16.96 3.15
C ALA A 19 8.37 15.94 2.70
N ASP A 20 7.79 15.22 3.65
CA ASP A 20 6.68 14.30 3.38
C ASP A 20 5.34 15.05 3.35
N LEU A 21 4.44 14.64 2.45
CA LEU A 21 3.09 15.21 2.39
C LEU A 21 2.35 14.97 3.72
N GLY A 22 1.81 16.03 4.32
CA GLY A 22 1.01 15.94 5.53
C GLY A 22 1.80 15.70 6.83
N ALA A 23 3.13 15.62 6.77
CA ALA A 23 3.99 15.53 7.95
C ALA A 23 4.50 16.91 8.38
N PRO A 24 4.62 17.20 9.70
CA PRO A 24 5.30 18.41 10.17
C PRO A 24 6.78 18.40 9.78
N GLU A 25 7.23 19.47 9.13
CA GLU A 25 8.62 19.70 8.75
C GLU A 25 9.12 21.02 9.32
N VAL A 26 10.38 21.05 9.74
CA VAL A 26 11.00 22.22 10.36
C VAL A 26 12.00 22.85 9.41
N VAL A 27 11.73 24.08 9.02
CA VAL A 27 12.50 24.86 8.05
C VAL A 27 13.20 26.01 8.76
N ASP A 28 14.50 26.17 8.51
CA ASP A 28 15.31 27.24 9.09
C ASP A 28 15.66 28.29 8.02
N TYR A 29 15.27 29.54 8.27
CA TYR A 29 15.61 30.69 7.43
C TYR A 29 16.97 31.31 7.78
N GLY A 30 17.69 30.78 8.77
CA GLY A 30 19.00 31.26 9.16
C GLY A 30 18.98 32.66 9.78
N ALA A 31 17.89 33.02 10.48
CA ALA A 31 17.80 34.32 11.14
C ALA A 31 18.87 34.45 12.25
N PRO A 32 19.60 35.57 12.33
CA PRO A 32 20.58 35.77 13.40
C PRO A 32 19.91 35.81 14.78
N GLU A 33 20.64 35.36 15.80
CA GLU A 33 20.14 35.34 17.19
C GLU A 33 19.76 36.75 17.66
N GLY A 34 18.60 36.87 18.31
CA GLY A 34 18.08 38.14 18.84
C GLY A 34 17.38 39.05 17.82
N TRP A 35 17.20 38.61 16.57
CA TRP A 35 16.41 39.32 15.58
C TRP A 35 14.94 38.90 15.63
N GLU A 36 14.03 39.87 15.50
CA GLU A 36 12.60 39.59 15.32
C GLU A 36 12.33 39.29 13.84
N VAL A 37 11.48 38.31 13.57
CA VAL A 37 11.20 37.82 12.21
C VAL A 37 9.72 37.99 11.89
N GLU A 38 9.43 38.45 10.67
CA GLU A 38 8.10 38.57 10.12
C GLU A 38 7.38 37.23 10.17
N ARG A 39 6.11 37.25 10.61
CA ARG A 39 5.30 36.04 10.67
C ARG A 39 5.00 35.57 9.25
N ALA A 40 5.34 34.33 8.93
CA ALA A 40 5.03 33.73 7.65
C ALA A 40 3.50 33.56 7.50
N LEU A 41 2.97 33.91 6.32
CA LEU A 41 1.55 33.76 6.01
C LEU A 41 1.36 32.48 5.19
N PRO A 42 0.63 31.47 5.70
CA PRO A 42 0.37 30.24 4.96
C PRO A 42 -0.57 30.50 3.79
N ASP A 43 -0.46 29.64 2.76
CA ASP A 43 -1.34 29.64 1.59
C ASP A 43 -2.05 28.28 1.42
N SER A 44 -2.61 28.00 0.25
CA SER A 44 -3.29 26.73 -0.02
C SER A 44 -2.36 25.51 -0.12
N THR A 45 -1.04 25.70 -0.14
CA THR A 45 -0.04 24.65 -0.39
C THR A 45 0.67 24.18 0.88
N TRP A 46 0.59 24.94 1.97
CA TRP A 46 1.18 24.58 3.27
C TRP A 46 0.44 25.23 4.45
N ALA A 47 0.47 24.58 5.60
CA ALA A 47 -0.04 25.14 6.86
C ALA A 47 1.10 25.50 7.81
N LEU A 48 0.99 26.63 8.51
CA LEU A 48 1.91 27.02 9.58
C LEU A 48 1.45 26.40 10.90
N LEU A 49 2.30 25.61 11.55
CA LEU A 49 2.04 25.09 12.91
C LEU A 49 2.63 26.02 13.97
N GLU A 50 3.90 26.37 13.81
CA GLU A 50 4.64 27.15 14.80
C GLU A 50 5.74 27.95 14.10
N GLN A 51 6.07 29.13 14.64
CA GLN A 51 7.22 29.92 14.22
C GLN A 51 7.91 30.48 15.46
N GLU A 52 9.18 30.15 15.60
CA GLU A 52 10.04 30.67 16.67
C GLU A 52 11.28 31.29 16.02
N GLY A 53 11.32 32.63 15.99
CA GLY A 53 12.36 33.38 15.29
C GLY A 53 12.40 33.03 13.80
N GLY A 54 13.59 32.60 13.32
CA GLY A 54 13.82 32.18 11.93
C GLY A 54 13.44 30.73 11.62
N ARG A 55 12.94 29.97 12.61
CA ARG A 55 12.56 28.57 12.45
C ARG A 55 11.05 28.45 12.32
N ILE A 56 10.61 27.79 11.25
CA ILE A 56 9.20 27.58 10.92
C ILE A 56 8.90 26.10 10.89
N THR A 57 7.93 25.67 11.68
CA THR A 57 7.33 24.34 11.61
C THR A 57 6.08 24.42 10.75
N LEU A 58 6.06 23.70 9.65
CA LEU A 58 4.98 23.71 8.67
C LEU A 58 4.53 22.30 8.28
N VAL A 59 3.36 22.19 7.66
CA VAL A 59 2.87 20.95 7.08
C VAL A 59 2.64 21.16 5.58
N PRO A 60 3.32 20.40 4.70
CA PRO A 60 3.05 20.40 3.27
C PRO A 60 1.65 19.87 2.95
N LEU A 61 0.88 20.59 2.15
CA LEU A 61 -0.48 20.21 1.72
C LEU A 61 -0.58 19.93 0.22
N ALA A 62 0.42 20.29 -0.57
CA ALA A 62 0.46 20.07 -2.01
C ALA A 62 1.58 19.09 -2.41
N LEU A 63 1.30 18.24 -3.40
CA LEU A 63 2.27 17.31 -3.99
C LEU A 63 3.10 18.01 -5.09
N ASP A 64 3.91 18.99 -4.69
CA ASP A 64 4.88 19.67 -5.56
C ASP A 64 5.95 20.40 -4.72
N THR A 65 6.91 21.05 -5.37
CA THR A 65 7.85 21.98 -4.73
C THR A 65 7.10 23.15 -4.11
N ILE A 66 7.19 23.35 -2.80
CA ILE A 66 6.54 24.45 -2.10
C ILE A 66 7.46 25.68 -2.14
N ALA A 67 6.95 26.76 -2.73
CA ALA A 67 7.61 28.05 -2.75
C ALA A 67 7.28 28.82 -1.47
N LEU A 68 8.17 28.77 -0.49
CA LEU A 68 8.01 29.53 0.74
C LEU A 68 8.27 31.03 0.49
N PRO A 69 7.64 31.95 1.27
CA PRO A 69 7.81 33.38 1.08
C PRO A 69 9.15 33.87 1.63
N THR A 70 9.72 34.91 1.02
CA THR A 70 10.82 35.67 1.62
C THR A 70 10.34 36.38 2.88
N LEU A 71 11.08 36.26 3.98
CA LEU A 71 10.73 36.88 5.26
C LEU A 71 11.62 38.08 5.55
N LYS A 72 11.09 39.07 6.26
CA LYS A 72 11.89 40.17 6.82
C LYS A 72 12.28 39.85 8.25
N ALA A 73 13.52 40.14 8.60
CA ALA A 73 13.98 40.18 9.98
C ALA A 73 14.44 41.59 10.34
N TRP A 74 14.25 42.03 11.58
CA TRP A 74 14.73 43.32 12.06
C TRP A 74 15.34 43.25 13.45
N ASN A 75 16.28 44.16 13.70
CA ASN A 75 16.84 44.44 15.01
C ASN A 75 17.05 45.95 15.14
N GLY A 76 16.19 46.62 15.91
CA GLY A 76 16.18 48.08 15.99
C GLY A 76 15.86 48.73 14.64
N SER A 77 16.84 49.43 14.05
CA SER A 77 16.71 50.10 12.74
C SER A 77 17.17 49.25 11.56
N ASP A 78 17.84 48.13 11.81
CA ASP A 78 18.42 47.29 10.76
C ASP A 78 17.38 46.28 10.28
N THR A 79 17.30 46.10 8.96
CA THR A 79 16.34 45.19 8.31
C THR A 79 17.06 44.26 7.34
N LEU A 80 16.78 42.97 7.43
CA LEU A 80 17.37 41.92 6.62
C LEU A 80 16.28 41.13 5.90
N LEU A 81 16.55 40.69 4.67
CA LEU A 81 15.67 39.81 3.91
C LEU A 81 16.23 38.39 3.95
N LEU A 82 15.42 37.47 4.48
CA LEU A 82 15.72 36.05 4.60
C LEU A 82 15.14 35.32 3.38
N ALA A 83 16.03 34.74 2.58
CA ALA A 83 15.62 33.94 1.43
C ALA A 83 15.02 32.60 1.91
N PRO A 84 13.91 32.15 1.31
CA PRO A 84 13.33 30.86 1.64
C PRO A 84 14.23 29.72 1.14
N PRO A 85 14.40 28.64 1.92
CA PRO A 85 14.96 27.41 1.38
C PRO A 85 13.94 26.71 0.46
N LEU A 86 14.45 25.88 -0.44
CA LEU A 86 13.60 25.17 -1.41
C LEU A 86 13.08 23.87 -0.78
N LEU A 87 11.76 23.76 -0.65
CA LEU A 87 11.09 22.60 -0.06
C LEU A 87 10.54 21.68 -1.15
N VAL A 88 11.17 20.53 -1.34
CA VAL A 88 10.70 19.49 -2.27
C VAL A 88 9.82 18.51 -1.51
N VAL A 89 8.54 18.43 -1.89
CA VAL A 89 7.62 17.45 -1.28
C VAL A 89 7.79 16.11 -1.98
N GLU A 90 8.30 15.12 -1.25
CA GLU A 90 8.46 13.77 -1.79
C GLU A 90 7.10 13.04 -1.82
N ARG A 91 6.88 12.26 -2.89
CA ARG A 91 5.70 11.41 -3.05
C ARG A 91 5.83 10.16 -2.19
N THR A 92 5.71 10.32 -0.88
CA THR A 92 5.45 9.18 0.00
C THR A 92 3.93 9.05 0.14
N MET A 93 3.29 8.41 -0.85
CA MET A 93 2.09 7.63 -0.49
C MET A 93 2.61 6.54 0.47
N PRO A 94 2.14 6.46 1.72
CA PRO A 94 2.46 5.33 2.56
C PRO A 94 1.75 4.11 1.96
N ASP A 95 2.41 3.46 1.01
CA ASP A 95 2.05 2.13 0.55
C ASP A 95 2.25 1.19 1.74
N THR A 96 1.18 0.96 2.49
CA THR A 96 0.88 -0.29 3.18
C THR A 96 2.04 -0.95 3.94
N SER A 97 2.78 -0.25 4.81
CA SER A 97 3.50 -0.89 5.92
C SER A 97 4.21 0.12 6.83
N TYR A 98 3.75 0.22 8.09
CA TYR A 98 4.60 0.50 9.27
C TYR A 98 5.13 1.91 9.57
N ALA A 99 4.51 2.99 9.08
CA ALA A 99 4.75 4.33 9.67
C ALA A 99 3.50 5.18 9.72
N VAL A 100 2.53 4.80 10.56
CA VAL A 100 1.55 5.77 11.06
C VAL A 100 2.29 6.55 12.14
N SER A 101 2.77 7.75 11.80
CA SER A 101 3.09 8.75 12.82
C SER A 101 1.85 8.84 13.74
N PRO A 102 2.00 8.79 15.07
CA PRO A 102 0.84 8.86 15.96
C PRO A 102 0.19 10.21 15.72
N PHE A 103 -0.90 10.22 14.95
CA PHE A 103 -1.79 11.36 14.88
C PHE A 103 -2.02 11.80 16.33
N PRO A 104 -1.77 13.08 16.68
CA PRO A 104 -2.26 13.58 17.95
C PRO A 104 -3.75 13.25 17.97
N ALA A 105 -4.19 12.61 19.05
CA ALA A 105 -5.57 12.17 19.21
C ALA A 105 -6.50 13.28 18.68
N PRO A 106 -7.45 12.95 17.78
CA PRO A 106 -8.26 13.98 17.14
C PRO A 106 -8.84 14.88 18.23
N ALA A 107 -8.55 16.18 18.12
CA ALA A 107 -9.16 17.18 18.98
C ALA A 107 -10.67 16.91 19.01
N PRO A 108 -11.35 17.06 20.17
CA PRO A 108 -12.77 16.74 20.30
C PRO A 108 -13.58 17.61 19.32
N PHE A 109 -13.82 17.07 18.13
CA PHE A 109 -14.69 17.67 17.15
C PHE A 109 -16.12 17.36 17.60
N PRO A 110 -17.00 18.37 17.76
CA PRO A 110 -18.41 18.10 17.97
C PRO A 110 -18.93 17.36 16.75
N VAL A 111 -19.34 16.10 16.96
CA VAL A 111 -19.88 15.23 15.91
C VAL A 111 -21.08 15.94 15.27
N PRO A 112 -21.09 16.17 13.95
CA PRO A 112 -22.25 16.72 13.27
C PRO A 112 -23.47 15.83 13.50
N PRO A 113 -24.69 16.39 13.67
CA PRO A 113 -25.87 15.57 13.88
C PRO A 113 -26.18 14.73 12.62
N GLY A 114 -25.90 13.42 12.73
CA GLY A 114 -26.09 12.40 11.70
C GLY A 114 -25.81 11.02 12.32
N PHE A 115 -26.55 10.00 11.87
CA PHE A 115 -26.86 8.75 12.58
C PHE A 115 -25.77 8.15 13.51
N PRO A 116 -26.08 7.85 14.80
CA PRO A 116 -25.11 7.41 15.82
C PRO A 116 -24.51 6.01 15.63
N ASP A 117 -25.16 5.15 14.86
CA ASP A 117 -24.91 3.71 14.91
C ASP A 117 -23.59 3.31 14.23
N ASP A 118 -23.19 4.00 13.16
CA ASP A 118 -21.96 3.70 12.42
C ASP A 118 -20.68 4.08 13.22
N TYR A 119 -20.75 5.12 14.04
CA TYR A 119 -19.61 5.57 14.87
C TYR A 119 -19.43 4.71 16.12
N LEU A 120 -20.51 4.18 16.67
CA LEU A 120 -20.49 3.30 17.84
C LEU A 120 -19.95 1.90 17.48
N GLU A 121 -20.13 1.44 16.24
CA GLU A 121 -19.61 0.14 15.80
C GLU A 121 -18.08 0.05 15.85
N ALA A 122 -17.38 1.11 15.44
CA ALA A 122 -15.91 1.17 15.53
C ALA A 122 -15.39 1.20 16.98
N HIS A 123 -16.19 1.69 17.93
CA HIS A 123 -15.83 1.79 19.35
C HIS A 123 -16.26 0.57 20.18
N ARG A 124 -17.16 -0.28 19.66
CA ARG A 124 -17.57 -1.54 20.30
C ARG A 124 -16.41 -2.50 20.52
N PHE A 125 -15.39 -2.46 19.66
CA PHE A 125 -14.16 -3.23 19.86
C PHE A 125 -13.51 -2.89 21.22
N TRP A 126 -13.43 -1.61 21.58
CA TRP A 126 -12.81 -1.21 22.84
C TRP A 126 -13.71 -1.42 24.07
N LEU A 127 -15.03 -1.41 23.89
CA LEU A 127 -15.99 -1.72 24.95
C LEU A 127 -15.95 -3.19 25.38
N VAL A 128 -15.72 -4.12 24.44
CA VAL A 128 -15.64 -5.56 24.73
C VAL A 128 -14.29 -5.95 25.34
N TRP A 129 -13.22 -5.25 24.97
CA TRP A 129 -11.85 -5.63 25.32
C TRP A 129 -11.23 -4.77 26.44
N GLY A 130 -11.90 -3.70 26.86
CA GLY A 130 -11.46 -2.80 27.94
C GLY A 130 -10.32 -1.86 27.54
N GLU A 131 -9.86 -1.04 28.49
CA GLU A 131 -8.68 -0.17 28.29
C GLU A 131 -7.44 -1.00 27.94
N PRO A 132 -6.58 -0.55 27.02
CA PRO A 132 -5.35 -1.24 26.71
C PRO A 132 -4.48 -1.38 27.97
N PRO A 133 -3.89 -2.56 28.21
CA PRO A 133 -3.11 -2.79 29.41
C PRO A 133 -1.92 -1.82 29.48
N ARG A 134 -1.77 -1.13 30.63
CA ARG A 134 -0.69 -0.15 30.88
C ARG A 134 0.73 -0.73 30.76
N SER A 135 0.84 -2.05 30.70
CA SER A 135 2.08 -2.80 30.58
C SER A 135 2.03 -3.64 29.30
N LEU A 136 2.95 -3.37 28.36
CA LEU A 136 3.11 -4.12 27.11
C LEU A 136 3.61 -5.55 27.34
N LEU A 137 4.07 -5.91 28.55
CA LEU A 137 4.64 -7.24 28.84
C LEU A 137 3.59 -8.35 28.74
N PHE A 138 2.37 -8.11 29.23
CA PHE A 138 1.29 -9.10 29.16
C PHE A 138 0.84 -9.43 27.72
N PRO A 139 0.55 -8.45 26.84
CA PRO A 139 0.19 -8.76 25.46
C PRO A 139 1.37 -9.35 24.68
N VAL A 140 2.62 -8.96 24.97
CA VAL A 140 3.80 -9.58 24.33
C VAL A 140 3.98 -11.03 24.77
N LEU A 141 3.82 -11.35 26.06
CA LEU A 141 3.91 -12.72 26.56
C LEU A 141 2.75 -13.60 26.05
N ALA A 142 1.53 -13.06 26.01
CA ALA A 142 0.37 -13.76 25.45
C ALA A 142 0.54 -14.01 23.94
N GLY A 143 1.03 -13.01 23.19
CA GLY A 143 1.37 -13.14 21.78
C GLY A 143 2.47 -14.16 21.53
N ALA A 144 3.55 -14.13 22.32
CA ALA A 144 4.64 -15.10 22.23
C ALA A 144 4.16 -16.53 22.54
N ALA A 145 3.31 -16.70 23.56
CA ALA A 145 2.71 -18.00 23.90
C ALA A 145 1.79 -18.51 22.78
N ALA A 146 0.98 -17.64 22.17
CA ALA A 146 0.12 -18.01 21.04
C ALA A 146 0.94 -18.41 19.80
N VAL A 147 2.03 -17.69 19.50
CA VAL A 147 2.95 -18.04 18.40
C VAL A 147 3.65 -19.38 18.69
N ALA A 148 4.10 -19.62 19.92
CA ALA A 148 4.71 -20.88 20.32
C ALA A 148 3.71 -22.05 20.23
N ALA A 149 2.46 -21.85 20.66
CA ALA A 149 1.39 -22.84 20.55
C ALA A 149 1.05 -23.13 19.08
N ALA A 150 0.93 -22.11 18.24
CA ALA A 150 0.71 -22.25 16.80
C ALA A 150 1.87 -23.00 16.12
N ALA A 151 3.11 -22.71 16.48
CA ALA A 151 4.29 -23.43 16.00
C ALA A 151 4.29 -24.91 16.44
N ALA A 152 3.93 -25.17 17.70
CA ALA A 152 3.82 -26.54 18.23
C ALA A 152 2.69 -27.33 17.52
N ILE A 153 1.54 -26.70 17.26
CA ILE A 153 0.43 -27.28 16.48
C ILE A 153 0.89 -27.54 15.04
N MET A 154 1.60 -26.59 14.41
CA MET A 154 2.10 -26.76 13.04
C MET A 154 3.13 -27.90 12.94
N VAL A 155 4.03 -28.04 13.91
CA VAL A 155 5.03 -29.12 13.96
C VAL A 155 4.36 -30.47 14.20
N THR A 156 3.39 -30.54 15.12
CA THR A 156 2.65 -31.78 15.40
C THR A 156 1.73 -32.17 14.24
N ALA A 157 1.06 -31.21 13.59
CA ALA A 157 0.27 -31.44 12.38
C ALA A 157 1.15 -31.88 11.20
N ARG A 158 2.35 -31.31 11.04
CA ARG A 158 3.33 -31.76 10.03
C ARG A 158 3.85 -33.16 10.30
N ARG A 159 4.03 -33.53 11.58
CA ARG A 159 4.42 -34.91 11.96
C ARG A 159 3.29 -35.91 11.74
N ARG A 160 2.02 -35.54 12.02
CA ARG A 160 0.85 -36.39 11.75
C ARG A 160 0.56 -36.55 10.25
N LYS A 161 0.80 -35.54 9.41
CA LYS A 161 0.68 -35.63 7.95
C LYS A 161 1.75 -36.54 7.30
N ARG A 162 2.82 -36.93 8.01
CA ARG A 162 3.81 -37.90 7.53
C ARG A 162 3.41 -39.36 7.78
N THR A 163 2.35 -39.63 8.57
CA THR A 163 1.98 -40.99 8.99
C THR A 163 0.48 -41.31 8.88
N GLY A 164 -0.33 -40.48 8.20
CA GLY A 164 -1.76 -40.76 7.97
C GLY A 164 -2.12 -40.74 6.48
N PRO A 165 -3.00 -41.64 6.01
CA PRO A 165 -3.41 -41.69 4.61
C PRO A 165 -4.23 -40.45 4.26
N SER A 166 -3.94 -39.87 3.11
CA SER A 166 -4.64 -38.72 2.53
C SER A 166 -6.13 -39.04 2.31
N GLY A 167 -7.01 -38.43 3.11
CA GLY A 167 -8.40 -38.12 2.77
C GLY A 167 -8.56 -36.61 2.91
N VAL A 168 -9.21 -35.86 2.01
CA VAL A 168 -10.41 -36.14 1.23
C VAL A 168 -10.25 -35.43 -0.13
N SER A 169 -10.58 -36.14 -1.22
CA SER A 169 -10.65 -35.59 -2.57
C SER A 169 -12.05 -35.03 -2.81
N PRO A 170 -12.25 -33.75 -3.18
CA PRO A 170 -13.50 -33.30 -3.76
C PRO A 170 -13.48 -33.52 -5.29
N GLY A 171 -14.45 -34.30 -5.79
CA GLY A 171 -14.97 -34.19 -7.17
C GLY A 171 -14.05 -34.61 -8.32
N SER A 172 -13.87 -35.93 -8.49
CA SER A 172 -13.06 -36.57 -9.54
C SER A 172 -13.61 -36.49 -10.98
N ASP A 173 -14.73 -35.81 -11.25
CA ASP A 173 -15.37 -35.85 -12.59
C ASP A 173 -15.07 -34.64 -13.50
N ALA A 174 -14.41 -33.58 -13.00
CA ALA A 174 -14.26 -32.31 -13.72
C ALA A 174 -12.91 -32.10 -14.45
N VAL A 175 -11.90 -32.94 -14.18
CA VAL A 175 -10.51 -32.70 -14.57
C VAL A 175 -10.20 -32.97 -16.06
N PRO A 176 -10.69 -34.06 -16.71
CA PRO A 176 -10.35 -34.32 -18.11
C PRO A 176 -11.01 -33.35 -19.10
N ALA A 177 -12.01 -32.56 -18.67
CA ALA A 177 -12.70 -31.58 -19.50
C ALA A 177 -12.07 -30.16 -19.45
N LEU A 178 -11.02 -29.95 -18.66
CA LEU A 178 -10.49 -28.60 -18.42
C LEU A 178 -9.95 -27.89 -19.68
N PRO A 179 -9.17 -28.54 -20.57
CA PRO A 179 -8.73 -27.91 -21.81
C PRO A 179 -9.90 -27.51 -22.72
N ALA A 180 -10.94 -28.34 -22.81
CA ALA A 180 -12.15 -28.04 -23.58
C ALA A 180 -12.92 -26.85 -22.98
N ARG A 181 -13.00 -26.76 -21.65
CA ARG A 181 -13.62 -25.62 -20.95
C ARG A 181 -12.85 -24.32 -21.15
N ILE A 182 -11.52 -24.37 -21.23
CA ILE A 182 -10.69 -23.20 -21.56
C ILE A 182 -10.97 -22.76 -23.00
N LEU A 183 -11.01 -23.69 -23.96
CA LEU A 183 -11.33 -23.35 -25.36
C LEU A 183 -12.74 -22.78 -25.53
N ALA A 184 -13.71 -23.22 -24.73
CA ALA A 184 -15.06 -22.66 -24.73
C ALA A 184 -15.12 -21.15 -24.35
N LEU A 185 -14.05 -20.59 -23.76
CA LEU A 185 -13.95 -19.15 -23.53
C LEU A 185 -13.84 -18.33 -24.82
N LEU A 186 -13.43 -18.95 -25.93
CA LEU A 186 -13.42 -18.28 -27.24
C LEU A 186 -14.83 -17.89 -27.70
N ASP A 187 -15.84 -18.68 -27.29
CA ASP A 187 -17.23 -18.49 -27.69
C ASP A 187 -18.06 -17.80 -26.58
N CYS A 188 -17.44 -17.36 -25.50
CA CYS A 188 -18.16 -16.75 -24.38
C CYS A 188 -18.62 -15.31 -24.70
N PRO A 189 -19.74 -14.83 -24.11
CA PRO A 189 -20.22 -13.47 -24.33
C PRO A 189 -19.17 -12.39 -24.02
N ALA A 190 -18.34 -12.60 -23.00
CA ALA A 190 -17.29 -11.66 -22.60
C ALA A 190 -16.22 -11.45 -23.70
N MET A 191 -15.89 -12.51 -24.46
CA MET A 191 -14.98 -12.43 -25.61
C MET A 191 -15.60 -11.65 -26.77
N ALA A 192 -16.91 -11.82 -26.98
CA ALA A 192 -17.65 -11.11 -28.03
C ALA A 192 -17.81 -9.62 -27.70
N SER A 193 -18.20 -9.30 -26.45
CA SER A 193 -18.48 -7.94 -25.99
C SER A 193 -17.24 -7.12 -25.63
N GLY A 194 -16.06 -7.75 -25.53
CA GLY A 194 -14.84 -7.09 -25.07
C GLY A 194 -14.82 -6.83 -23.57
N ASP A 195 -15.60 -7.58 -22.78
CA ASP A 195 -15.54 -7.51 -21.32
C ASP A 195 -14.36 -8.33 -20.80
N TRP A 196 -13.17 -7.73 -20.92
CA TRP A 196 -11.91 -8.36 -20.55
C TRP A 196 -11.86 -8.71 -19.07
N LYS A 197 -12.41 -7.87 -18.21
CA LYS A 197 -12.43 -8.13 -16.77
C LYS A 197 -13.12 -9.45 -16.45
N THR A 198 -14.30 -9.67 -17.03
CA THR A 198 -15.04 -10.94 -16.85
C THR A 198 -14.31 -12.12 -17.47
N LEU A 199 -13.77 -11.96 -18.69
CA LEU A 199 -12.99 -13.01 -19.36
C LEU A 199 -11.78 -13.45 -18.52
N PHE A 200 -10.98 -12.50 -18.02
CA PHE A 200 -9.77 -12.79 -17.26
C PHE A 200 -10.03 -13.29 -15.84
N MET A 201 -11.17 -12.95 -15.24
CA MET A 201 -11.64 -13.60 -14.01
C MET A 201 -11.91 -15.08 -14.23
N GLU A 202 -12.51 -15.45 -15.35
CA GLU A 202 -12.79 -16.85 -15.68
C GLU A 202 -11.50 -17.62 -16.04
N ILE A 203 -10.57 -16.98 -16.74
CA ILE A 203 -9.21 -17.51 -16.99
C ILE A 203 -8.46 -17.78 -15.67
N ASP A 204 -8.49 -16.84 -14.71
CA ASP A 204 -7.89 -17.04 -13.38
C ASP A 204 -8.51 -18.23 -12.65
N ARG A 205 -9.85 -18.34 -12.69
CA ARG A 205 -10.60 -19.44 -12.08
C ARG A 205 -10.21 -20.79 -12.65
N LEU A 206 -10.14 -20.93 -13.98
CA LEU A 206 -9.73 -22.17 -14.63
C LEU A 206 -8.25 -22.50 -14.37
N THR A 207 -7.38 -21.49 -14.28
CA THR A 207 -5.96 -21.67 -13.90
C THR A 207 -5.85 -22.24 -12.48
N ARG A 208 -6.64 -21.72 -11.54
CA ARG A 208 -6.74 -22.22 -10.17
C ARG A 208 -7.26 -23.65 -10.08
N THR A 209 -8.31 -23.98 -10.85
CA THR A 209 -8.79 -25.36 -10.98
C THR A 209 -7.70 -26.31 -11.51
N LEU A 210 -6.87 -25.87 -12.46
CA LEU A 210 -5.73 -26.66 -12.94
C LEU A 210 -4.70 -26.90 -11.83
N VAL A 211 -4.38 -25.86 -11.04
CA VAL A 211 -3.45 -25.97 -9.92
C VAL A 211 -3.97 -26.94 -8.86
N GLU A 212 -5.25 -26.83 -8.50
CA GLU A 212 -5.93 -27.75 -7.59
C GLU A 212 -5.83 -29.20 -8.09
N ALA A 213 -6.20 -29.44 -9.36
CA ALA A 213 -6.16 -30.77 -9.96
C ALA A 213 -4.75 -31.36 -10.04
N ARG A 214 -3.73 -30.57 -10.40
CA ARG A 214 -2.36 -31.07 -10.62
C ARG A 214 -1.54 -31.18 -9.34
N PHE A 215 -1.76 -30.28 -8.38
CA PHE A 215 -0.90 -30.13 -7.21
C PHE A 215 -1.58 -30.42 -5.88
N GLY A 216 -2.92 -30.56 -5.86
CA GLY A 216 -3.70 -30.82 -4.65
C GLY A 216 -3.68 -29.66 -3.65
N LEU A 217 -3.50 -28.43 -4.14
CA LEU A 217 -3.45 -27.21 -3.35
C LEU A 217 -4.82 -26.52 -3.43
N ASP A 218 -5.50 -26.27 -2.32
CA ASP A 218 -6.70 -25.41 -2.30
C ASP A 218 -6.28 -23.97 -2.61
N THR A 219 -6.73 -23.45 -3.76
CA THR A 219 -6.26 -22.16 -4.28
C THR A 219 -7.29 -21.05 -4.16
N SER A 220 -8.52 -21.35 -3.75
CA SER A 220 -9.65 -20.41 -3.74
C SER A 220 -9.35 -19.06 -3.05
N ALA A 221 -8.59 -19.09 -1.95
CA ALA A 221 -8.25 -17.90 -1.15
C ALA A 221 -6.79 -17.40 -1.31
N LEU A 222 -5.97 -18.04 -2.14
CA LEU A 222 -4.52 -17.76 -2.19
C LEU A 222 -4.14 -16.79 -3.32
N THR A 223 -3.20 -15.88 -3.07
CA THR A 223 -2.55 -15.12 -4.14
C THR A 223 -1.50 -15.98 -4.88
N TYR A 224 -1.13 -15.63 -6.11
CA TYR A 224 -0.03 -16.33 -6.84
C TYR A 224 1.29 -16.34 -6.06
N ARG A 225 1.56 -15.31 -5.26
CA ARG A 225 2.70 -15.26 -4.35
C ARG A 225 2.58 -16.27 -3.21
N GLN A 226 1.41 -16.39 -2.60
CA GLN A 226 1.15 -17.38 -1.56
C GLN A 226 1.19 -18.82 -2.10
N MET A 227 0.62 -19.06 -3.29
CA MET A 227 0.74 -20.35 -3.99
C MET A 227 2.22 -20.69 -4.24
N SER A 228 3.01 -19.73 -4.74
CA SER A 228 4.45 -19.92 -4.97
C SER A 228 5.23 -20.21 -3.68
N ALA A 229 4.86 -19.56 -2.57
CA ALA A 229 5.46 -19.84 -1.27
C ALA A 229 5.08 -21.24 -0.75
N ALA A 230 3.83 -21.66 -0.91
CA ALA A 230 3.34 -22.98 -0.52
C ALA A 230 4.00 -24.12 -1.32
N MET A 231 4.34 -23.85 -2.58
CA MET A 231 4.94 -24.80 -3.52
C MET A 231 6.48 -24.73 -3.58
N ARG A 232 7.09 -23.95 -2.67
CA ARG A 232 8.54 -23.78 -2.58
C ARG A 232 9.23 -25.14 -2.39
N GLY A 233 10.10 -25.49 -3.33
CA GLY A 233 10.85 -26.76 -3.32
C GLY A 233 10.27 -27.86 -4.23
N ARG A 234 9.14 -27.62 -4.93
CA ARG A 234 8.67 -28.54 -5.98
C ARG A 234 9.22 -28.11 -7.36
N PRO A 235 10.03 -28.94 -8.04
CA PRO A 235 10.60 -28.58 -9.34
C PRO A 235 9.51 -28.39 -10.42
N ASP A 236 8.45 -29.21 -10.37
CA ASP A 236 7.29 -29.12 -11.27
C ASP A 236 6.57 -27.77 -11.17
N TRP A 237 6.55 -27.14 -9.99
CA TRP A 237 5.90 -25.83 -9.82
C TRP A 237 6.60 -24.73 -10.60
N LYS A 238 7.94 -24.74 -10.61
CA LYS A 238 8.72 -23.74 -11.34
C LYS A 238 8.41 -23.82 -12.84
N ARG A 239 8.41 -25.03 -13.41
CA ARG A 239 8.07 -25.27 -14.81
C ARG A 239 6.63 -24.87 -15.13
N PHE A 240 5.69 -25.14 -14.22
CA PHE A 240 4.29 -24.71 -14.37
C PHE A 240 4.17 -23.18 -14.44
N VAL A 241 4.83 -22.46 -13.53
CA VAL A 241 4.82 -20.99 -13.53
C VAL A 241 5.47 -20.42 -14.79
N GLU A 242 6.52 -21.05 -15.31
CA GLU A 242 7.14 -20.66 -16.58
C GLU A 242 6.16 -20.83 -17.76
N ASP A 243 5.51 -22.00 -17.86
CA ASP A 243 4.54 -22.32 -18.91
C ASP A 243 3.29 -21.41 -18.89
N PHE A 244 2.90 -20.93 -17.70
CA PHE A 244 1.73 -20.07 -17.49
C PHE A 244 2.11 -18.60 -17.24
N SER A 245 3.38 -18.21 -17.40
CA SER A 245 3.87 -16.88 -17.06
C SER A 245 3.12 -15.76 -17.80
N ALA A 246 2.84 -15.95 -19.09
CA ALA A 246 2.07 -15.02 -19.90
C ALA A 246 0.62 -14.88 -19.40
N VAL A 247 -0.03 -15.99 -19.04
CA VAL A 247 -1.41 -16.02 -18.51
C VAL A 247 -1.47 -15.32 -17.15
N ILE A 248 -0.55 -15.64 -16.24
CA ILE A 248 -0.49 -15.06 -14.89
C ILE A 248 -0.25 -13.55 -14.98
N ARG A 249 0.68 -13.13 -15.85
CA ARG A 249 0.95 -11.71 -16.08
C ARG A 249 -0.30 -10.99 -16.60
N GLU A 250 -0.94 -11.53 -17.62
CA GLU A 250 -2.11 -10.88 -18.24
C GLU A 250 -3.30 -10.83 -17.28
N VAL A 251 -3.59 -11.91 -16.57
CA VAL A 251 -4.60 -11.92 -15.49
C VAL A 251 -4.32 -10.84 -14.45
N THR A 252 -3.05 -10.65 -14.07
CA THR A 252 -2.66 -9.63 -13.09
C THR A 252 -2.87 -8.22 -13.67
N LEU A 253 -2.44 -7.95 -14.90
CA LEU A 253 -2.60 -6.64 -15.54
C LEU A 253 -4.08 -6.28 -15.74
N GLN A 254 -4.89 -7.23 -16.19
CA GLN A 254 -6.31 -7.03 -16.48
C GLN A 254 -7.14 -6.86 -15.21
N ARG A 255 -6.85 -7.64 -14.16
CA ARG A 255 -7.60 -7.60 -12.90
C ARG A 255 -7.27 -6.40 -12.03
N TYR A 256 -6.01 -5.94 -12.05
CA TYR A 256 -5.53 -4.90 -11.14
C TYR A 256 -5.26 -3.55 -11.79
N ALA A 257 -4.92 -3.51 -13.09
CA ALA A 257 -4.60 -2.27 -13.79
C ALA A 257 -5.62 -1.87 -14.86
N GLY A 258 -6.59 -2.74 -15.18
CA GLY A 258 -7.61 -2.45 -16.21
C GLY A 258 -7.01 -2.16 -17.59
N TRP A 259 -5.85 -2.75 -17.87
CA TRP A 259 -5.09 -2.51 -19.10
C TRP A 259 -5.91 -3.01 -20.31
N GLY A 260 -5.99 -2.28 -21.42
CA GLY A 260 -6.72 -2.78 -22.61
C GLY A 260 -6.00 -3.93 -23.32
N THR A 261 -6.72 -4.98 -23.72
CA THR A 261 -6.21 -6.03 -24.62
C THR A 261 -7.02 -6.09 -25.91
N THR A 262 -6.49 -6.75 -26.93
CA THR A 262 -7.21 -7.04 -28.18
C THR A 262 -7.86 -8.43 -28.15
N ARG A 263 -8.91 -8.62 -28.95
CA ARG A 263 -9.58 -9.93 -29.07
C ARG A 263 -8.62 -11.01 -29.57
N ASP A 264 -7.72 -10.68 -30.49
CA ASP A 264 -6.77 -11.63 -31.07
C ASP A 264 -5.73 -12.08 -30.04
N GLU A 265 -5.22 -11.15 -29.22
CA GLU A 265 -4.31 -11.46 -28.11
C GLU A 265 -4.99 -12.33 -27.05
N ALA A 266 -6.21 -11.97 -26.64
CA ALA A 266 -6.98 -12.76 -25.69
C ALA A 266 -7.27 -14.19 -26.23
N ALA A 267 -7.64 -14.32 -27.50
CA ALA A 267 -7.87 -15.61 -28.14
C ALA A 267 -6.57 -16.44 -28.25
N ALA A 268 -5.44 -15.82 -28.57
CA ALA A 268 -4.14 -16.49 -28.59
C ALA A 268 -3.76 -17.00 -27.19
N LEU A 269 -3.98 -16.19 -26.15
CA LEU A 269 -3.72 -16.56 -24.76
C LEU A 269 -4.59 -17.73 -24.31
N VAL A 270 -5.88 -17.72 -24.63
CA VAL A 270 -6.82 -18.81 -24.31
C VAL A 270 -6.37 -20.13 -24.96
N ARG A 271 -5.97 -20.10 -26.24
CA ARG A 271 -5.46 -21.29 -26.94
C ARG A 271 -4.16 -21.81 -26.30
N ALA A 272 -3.21 -20.92 -26.03
CA ALA A 272 -1.95 -21.27 -25.37
C ALA A 272 -2.18 -21.88 -23.97
N MET A 273 -3.14 -21.33 -23.21
CA MET A 273 -3.53 -21.85 -21.91
C MET A 273 -4.13 -23.27 -22.02
N ALA A 274 -5.01 -23.52 -23.01
CA ALA A 274 -5.60 -24.82 -23.23
C ALA A 274 -4.54 -25.89 -23.59
N ASP A 275 -3.59 -25.53 -24.46
CA ASP A 275 -2.48 -26.41 -24.84
C ASP A 275 -1.60 -26.75 -23.63
N SER A 276 -1.24 -25.74 -22.82
CA SER A 276 -0.48 -25.95 -21.59
C SER A 276 -1.25 -26.81 -20.59
N ALA A 277 -2.55 -26.56 -20.39
CA ALA A 277 -3.39 -27.39 -19.52
C ALA A 277 -3.43 -28.85 -19.98
N GLY A 278 -3.54 -29.10 -21.29
CA GLY A 278 -3.50 -30.43 -21.86
C GLY A 278 -2.16 -31.16 -21.67
N LYS A 279 -1.04 -30.43 -21.57
CA LYS A 279 0.28 -31.02 -21.25
C LYS A 279 0.39 -31.39 -19.76
N TRP A 280 -0.18 -30.56 -18.88
CA TRP A 280 -0.06 -30.72 -17.43
C TRP A 280 -1.03 -31.75 -16.83
N LEU A 281 -2.10 -32.07 -17.54
CA LEU A 281 -3.12 -33.07 -17.13
C LEU A 281 -2.90 -34.46 -17.74
N LYS A 282 -1.88 -34.65 -18.59
CA LYS A 282 -1.41 -35.95 -19.08
C LYS A 282 -0.42 -36.58 -18.11
#